data_AF-A0A376L361-F1
#
_entry.id   AF-A0A376L361-F1
#
_cell.length_a   1.000
_cell.length_b   1.000
_cell.length_c   1.000
_cell.angle_alpha   90.00
_cell.angle_beta   90.00
_cell.angle_gamma   90.00
#
_symmetry.space_group_name_H-M   'P 1'
#
loop_
_entity.id
_entity.type
_entity.pdbx_description
1 polymer ?
#
loop_
_entity_poly.entity_id
_entity_poly.type
_entity_poly.pdbx_seq_one_letter_code
_entity_poly.pdbx_strand_id
1 'polypeptide(L)'
;MYFSGDGARRDEDGYYWITGRVDDVLNVSGHRLGTAEIESALVAHPKIAEAAVVGIPHNIKGQAIYAYVTLNHGEEPSPELYAEVRNWGA
;
A
#
# COMPACT_ATOMS: atom_id res chain seq x y z
N MET A 1 -24.97 5.81 13.01
CA MET A 1 -23.95 6.76 12.54
C MET A 1 -23.09 6.02 11.53
N TYR A 2 -22.85 6.57 10.34
CA TYR A 2 -21.97 5.96 9.32
C TYR A 2 -20.54 6.51 9.48
N PHE A 3 -19.54 5.65 9.55
CA PHE A 3 -18.13 6.03 9.68
C PHE A 3 -17.42 5.82 8.33
N SER A 4 -16.92 6.89 7.73
CA SER A 4 -16.37 6.88 6.36
C SER A 4 -14.93 6.36 6.26
N GLY A 5 -14.17 6.39 7.36
CA GLY A 5 -12.73 6.08 7.36
C GLY A 5 -11.84 7.19 6.79
N ASP A 6 -12.38 8.39 6.56
CA ASP A 6 -11.63 9.57 6.11
C ASP A 6 -11.38 10.54 7.28
N GLY A 7 -10.16 11.08 7.35
CA GLY A 7 -9.82 12.21 8.20
C GLY A 7 -10.28 13.52 7.58
N ALA A 8 -10.84 14.41 8.41
CA ALA A 8 -11.27 15.73 7.96
C ALA A 8 -10.88 16.80 8.98
N ARG A 9 -10.46 17.97 8.47
CA ARG A 9 -10.30 19.20 9.24
C ARG A 9 -11.40 20.18 8.87
N ARG A 10 -11.98 20.87 9.86
CA ARG A 10 -12.90 21.99 9.64
C ARG A 10 -12.21 23.30 9.99
N ASP A 11 -12.35 24.32 9.15
CA ASP A 11 -11.86 25.66 9.44
C ASP A 11 -12.92 26.54 10.13
N GLU A 12 -12.54 27.78 10.42
CA GLU A 12 -13.37 28.77 11.14
C GLU A 12 -14.58 29.22 10.32
N ASP A 13 -14.48 29.14 8.98
CA ASP A 13 -15.55 29.46 8.03
C ASP A 13 -16.50 28.26 7.79
N GLY A 14 -16.19 27.10 8.36
CA GLY A 14 -17.02 25.90 8.31
C GLY A 14 -16.76 24.99 7.11
N TYR A 15 -15.71 25.23 6.32
CA TYR A 15 -15.32 24.38 5.21
C TYR A 15 -14.61 23.12 5.72
N TYR A 16 -14.88 21.98 5.08
CA TYR A 16 -14.27 20.69 5.39
C TYR A 16 -13.17 20.37 4.39
N TRP A 17 -12.01 20.03 4.92
CA TRP A 17 -10.82 19.61 4.18
C TRP A 17 -10.60 18.13 4.47
N ILE A 18 -10.85 17.28 3.47
CA ILE A 18 -10.60 15.84 3.58
C ILE A 18 -9.11 15.60 3.42
N THR A 19 -8.46 15.08 4.45
CA THR A 19 -7.00 14.93 4.52
C THR A 19 -6.52 13.56 4.07
N GLY A 20 -7.43 12.63 3.79
CA GLY A 20 -7.13 11.27 3.35
C GLY A 20 -7.70 10.23 4.30
N ARG A 21 -7.30 8.97 4.12
CA ARG A 21 -7.74 7.85 4.94
C ARG A 21 -7.08 7.86 6.31
N VAL A 22 -7.83 7.49 7.33
CA VAL A 22 -7.31 7.21 8.67
C VAL A 22 -7.07 5.72 8.90
N ASP A 23 -7.49 4.87 7.96
CA ASP A 23 -7.25 3.42 7.93
C ASP A 23 -6.19 3.06 6.87
N ASP A 24 -5.72 1.81 6.90
CA ASP A 24 -4.64 1.29 6.05
C ASP A 24 -5.08 1.01 4.60
N VAL A 25 -5.77 1.98 3.99
CA VAL A 25 -6.21 1.93 2.60
C VAL A 25 -5.44 2.96 1.78
N LEU A 26 -4.77 2.46 0.75
CA LEU A 26 -4.06 3.24 -0.26
C LEU A 26 -5.02 3.74 -1.35
N ASN A 27 -4.72 4.91 -1.88
CA ASN A 27 -5.33 5.44 -3.09
C ASN A 27 -4.26 5.64 -4.17
N VAL A 28 -4.16 4.67 -5.08
CA VAL A 28 -3.16 4.66 -6.15
C VAL A 28 -3.88 4.86 -7.47
N SER A 29 -3.64 6.00 -8.11
CA SER A 29 -4.33 6.39 -9.36
C SER A 29 -5.86 6.39 -9.26
N GLY A 30 -6.43 6.66 -8.07
CA GLY A 30 -7.88 6.62 -7.84
C GLY A 30 -8.42 5.26 -7.38
N HIS A 31 -7.60 4.20 -7.38
CA HIS A 31 -7.99 2.87 -6.94
C HIS A 31 -7.77 2.72 -5.43
N ARG A 32 -8.83 2.35 -4.69
CA ARG A 32 -8.74 1.97 -3.27
C ARG A 32 -8.20 0.55 -3.17
N LEU A 33 -7.06 0.41 -2.52
CA LEU A 33 -6.37 -0.86 -2.26
C LEU A 33 -6.01 -0.93 -0.78
N GLY A 34 -6.36 -2.00 -0.08
CA GLY A 34 -5.88 -2.27 1.26
C GLY A 34 -4.40 -2.64 1.26
N THR A 35 -3.65 -2.22 2.27
CA THR A 35 -2.25 -2.69 2.43
C THR A 35 -2.21 -4.18 2.75
N ALA A 36 -3.10 -4.65 3.62
CA ALA A 36 -3.16 -6.04 4.08
C ALA A 36 -3.42 -7.05 2.93
N GLU A 37 -4.20 -6.68 1.91
CA GLU A 37 -4.41 -7.57 0.74
C GLU A 37 -3.13 -7.70 -0.10
N ILE A 38 -2.37 -6.61 -0.26
CA ILE A 38 -1.10 -6.62 -0.99
C ILE A 38 -0.03 -7.39 -0.21
N GLU A 39 0.06 -7.18 1.11
CA GLU A 39 0.95 -7.93 2.00
C GLU A 39 0.66 -9.43 1.93
N SER A 40 -0.62 -9.81 2.02
CA SER A 40 -1.03 -11.21 1.92
C SER A 40 -0.65 -11.84 0.57
N ALA A 41 -0.81 -11.10 -0.54
CA ALA A 41 -0.41 -11.56 -1.86
C ALA A 41 1.11 -11.77 -1.97
N LEU A 42 1.90 -10.85 -1.40
CA LEU A 42 3.37 -10.96 -1.36
C LEU A 42 3.83 -12.14 -0.50
N VAL A 43 3.27 -12.31 0.70
CA VAL A 43 3.62 -13.43 1.60
C VAL A 43 3.21 -14.79 1.02
N ALA A 44 2.25 -14.84 0.10
CA ALA A 44 1.92 -16.06 -0.63
C ALA A 44 3.02 -16.51 -1.63
N HIS A 45 4.00 -15.66 -1.94
CA HIS A 45 5.12 -16.01 -2.80
C HIS A 45 6.09 -16.97 -2.06
N PRO A 46 6.50 -18.12 -2.64
CA PRO A 46 7.28 -19.15 -1.93
C PRO A 46 8.62 -18.69 -1.34
N LYS A 47 9.21 -17.62 -1.89
CA LYS A 47 10.50 -17.05 -1.46
C LYS A 47 10.37 -15.92 -0.43
N ILE A 48 9.16 -15.49 -0.09
CA ILE A 48 8.91 -14.37 0.83
C ILE A 48 8.48 -14.92 2.20
N ALA A 49 9.08 -14.40 3.26
CA ALA A 49 8.71 -14.73 4.65
C ALA A 49 7.68 -13.73 5.19
N GLU A 50 7.94 -12.43 5.00
CA GLU A 50 7.14 -11.33 5.55
C GLU A 50 7.12 -10.16 4.57
N ALA A 51 6.02 -9.39 4.59
CA ALA A 51 5.89 -8.17 3.81
C ALA A 51 5.16 -7.09 4.62
N ALA A 52 5.57 -5.83 4.43
CA ALA A 52 4.88 -4.65 4.95
C ALA A 52 4.73 -3.60 3.85
N VAL A 53 3.52 -3.12 3.63
CA VAL A 53 3.16 -2.26 2.49
C VAL A 53 2.69 -0.90 2.98
N VAL A 54 3.28 0.16 2.41
CA VAL A 54 2.92 1.54 2.71
C VAL A 54 2.71 2.35 1.43
N GLY A 55 1.90 3.41 1.56
CA GLY A 55 1.73 4.39 0.50
C GLY A 55 2.73 5.53 0.64
N ILE A 56 3.43 5.87 -0.43
CA ILE A 56 4.28 7.06 -0.49
C ILE A 56 3.70 8.11 -1.45
N PRO A 57 3.87 9.42 -1.21
CA PRO A 57 3.41 10.46 -2.13
C PRO A 57 4.01 10.28 -3.52
N HIS A 58 3.18 10.40 -4.56
CA HIS A 58 3.61 10.32 -5.96
C HIS A 58 2.89 11.38 -6.79
N ASN A 59 3.66 12.21 -7.51
CA ASN A 59 3.17 13.37 -8.26
C ASN A 59 2.04 13.07 -9.26
N ILE A 60 2.10 11.95 -9.98
CA ILE A 60 1.11 11.55 -10.98
C ILE A 60 -0.01 10.67 -10.38
N LYS A 61 0.34 9.71 -9.52
CA LYS A 61 -0.59 8.68 -9.04
C LYS A 61 -1.32 9.06 -7.74
N GLY A 62 -1.00 10.19 -7.14
CA GLY A 62 -1.39 10.53 -5.77
C GLY A 62 -0.52 9.79 -4.76
N GLN A 63 -0.66 8.45 -4.71
CA GLN A 63 0.23 7.57 -3.95
C GLN A 63 0.87 6.50 -4.85
N ALA A 64 2.05 6.02 -4.46
CA ALA A 64 2.64 4.80 -4.98
C ALA A 64 2.77 3.75 -3.87
N ILE A 65 2.69 2.48 -4.25
CA ILE A 65 2.86 1.34 -3.36
C ILE A 65 4.36 1.15 -3.14
N TYR A 66 4.77 1.10 -1.87
CA TYR A 66 6.12 0.73 -1.46
C TYR A 66 6.04 -0.48 -0.55
N ALA A 67 6.71 -1.58 -0.93
CA ALA A 67 6.69 -2.83 -0.19
C ALA A 67 8.08 -3.14 0.38
N TYR A 68 8.15 -3.31 1.70
CA TYR A 68 9.30 -3.91 2.37
C TYR A 68 9.09 -5.41 2.42
N VAL A 69 10.09 -6.18 2.01
CA VAL A 69 10.00 -7.64 1.86
C VAL A 69 11.18 -8.28 2.57
N THR A 70 10.90 -9.25 3.43
CA THR A 70 11.88 -10.16 4.00
C THR A 70 11.80 -11.48 3.23
N LEU A 71 12.90 -11.91 2.64
CA LEU A 71 12.97 -13.19 1.96
C LEU A 71 13.13 -14.35 2.96
N ASN A 72 12.73 -15.54 2.55
CA ASN A 72 12.99 -16.76 3.30
C ASN A 72 14.50 -17.01 3.45
N HIS A 73 14.88 -17.69 4.53
CA HIS A 73 16.29 -17.98 4.81
C HIS A 73 16.95 -18.74 3.65
N GLY A 74 18.08 -18.22 3.16
CA GLY A 74 18.84 -18.80 2.04
C GLY A 74 18.45 -18.26 0.66
N GLU A 75 17.43 -17.41 0.56
CA GLU A 75 17.10 -16.67 -0.64
C GLU A 75 17.85 -15.32 -0.67
N GLU A 76 18.35 -14.94 -1.84
CA GLU A 76 19.08 -13.68 -2.03
C GLU A 76 18.35 -12.78 -3.04
N PRO A 77 18.30 -11.45 -2.82
CA PRO A 77 17.71 -10.53 -3.78
C PRO A 77 18.45 -10.55 -5.11
N SER A 78 17.70 -10.60 -6.22
CA SER A 78 18.24 -10.44 -7.56
C SER A 78 17.32 -9.59 -8.44
N PRO A 79 17.81 -8.99 -9.55
CA PRO A 79 16.96 -8.28 -10.50
C PRO A 79 15.84 -9.16 -11.08
N GLU A 80 16.13 -10.44 -11.29
CA GLU A 80 15.16 -11.44 -11.75
C GLU A 80 14.08 -11.66 -10.70
N LEU A 81 14.47 -11.85 -9.43
CA LEU A 81 13.53 -12.01 -8.32
C LEU A 81 12.68 -10.74 -8.11
N TYR A 82 13.24 -9.56 -8.30
CA TYR A 82 12.49 -8.31 -8.25
C TYR A 82 11.37 -8.26 -9.31
N ALA A 83 11.68 -8.67 -10.54
CA ALA A 83 10.69 -8.75 -11.61
C ALA A 83 9.67 -9.87 -11.37
N GLU A 84 10.11 -11.03 -10.89
CA GLU A 84 9.27 -12.18 -10.50
C GLU A 84 8.22 -11.76 -9.46
N VAL A 85 8.64 -11.16 -8.35
CA VAL A 85 7.76 -10.70 -7.27
C VAL A 85 6.80 -9.61 -7.75
N ARG A 86 7.25 -8.69 -8.60
CA ARG A 86 6.37 -7.63 -9.15
C ARG A 86 5.28 -8.19 -10.08
N ASN A 87 5.56 -9.29 -10.78
CA ASN A 87 4.62 -9.95 -11.67
C ASN A 87 3.78 -11.02 -10.94
N TRP A 88 4.04 -11.24 -9.66
CA TRP A 88 3.31 -12.20 -8.85
C TRP A 88 1.86 -11.75 -8.61
N GLY A 89 0.91 -12.65 -8.86
CA GLY A 89 -0.52 -12.35 -8.71
C GLY A 89 -1.15 -11.54 -9.85
N ALA A 90 -0.44 -11.34 -10.96
CA ALA A 90 -1.01 -10.86 -12.24
C ALA A 90 -1.59 -12.02 -13.08
#